data_AF-A0A498SM70-F1
#
_entry.id   AF-A0A498SM70-F1
#
_cell.length_a   1.000
_cell.length_b   1.000
_cell.length_c   1.000
_cell.angle_alpha   90.00
_cell.angle_beta   90.00
_cell.angle_gamma   90.00
#
_symmetry.space_group_name_H-M   'P 1'
#
loop_
_entity.id
_entity.type
_entity.pdbx_description
1 polymer ?
#
loop_
_entity_poly.entity_id
_entity_poly.type
_entity_poly.pdbx_seq_one_letter_code
_entity_poly.pdbx_strand_id
1 'polypeptide(L)'
;FEVIGHSLENDEKLNTLRTLLNDSSFLNIPNMHLSGDLVKIYFAANITSNKIPIKELAELFNISNSDQQLTLQAGNTQLIFHYNNNMETIKSELIRQQTLEISKIIWEDEVERARYGAITRHSWTESELLQLSSEGFISGYELKFRPGKSVPILTNTYLWTFQRVAA
;
A
#
# COMPACT_ATOMS: atom_id res chain seq x y z
N PHE A 1 4.16 -29.78 37.18
CA PHE A 1 4.71 -28.70 36.33
C PHE A 1 3.57 -27.74 36.05
N GLU A 2 3.44 -26.70 36.89
CA GLU A 2 2.57 -25.57 36.56
C GLU A 2 3.26 -24.77 35.46
N VAL A 3 2.57 -24.60 34.34
CA VAL A 3 2.98 -23.68 33.28
C VAL A 3 2.74 -22.27 33.80
N ILE A 4 3.73 -21.71 34.47
CA ILE A 4 3.79 -20.28 34.78
C ILE A 4 3.96 -19.57 33.43
N GLY A 5 2.90 -18.96 32.90
CA GLY A 5 3.06 -18.26 31.61
C GLY A 5 1.86 -17.61 30.93
N HIS A 6 0.62 -17.76 31.40
CA HIS A 6 -0.54 -17.10 30.79
C HIS A 6 -1.33 -16.32 31.85
N SER A 7 -1.30 -14.98 31.78
CA SER A 7 -2.19 -14.15 32.59
C SER A 7 -3.53 -14.01 31.86
N LEU A 8 -4.63 -14.06 32.62
CA LEU A 8 -5.99 -13.82 32.12
C LEU A 8 -6.12 -12.49 31.34
N GLU A 9 -5.34 -11.47 31.71
CA GLU A 9 -5.31 -10.19 30.99
C GLU A 9 -4.73 -10.32 29.57
N ASN A 10 -3.73 -11.16 29.35
CA ASN A 10 -3.20 -11.39 28.00
C ASN A 10 -4.22 -12.15 27.13
N ASP A 11 -5.03 -13.02 27.73
CA ASP A 11 -6.11 -13.73 27.04
C ASP A 11 -7.26 -12.79 26.64
N GLU A 12 -7.62 -11.82 27.50
CA GLU A 12 -8.61 -10.78 27.18
C GLU A 12 -8.14 -9.87 26.03
N LYS A 13 -6.88 -9.43 26.03
CA LYS A 13 -6.31 -8.59 24.96
C LYS A 13 -6.31 -9.30 23.61
N LEU A 14 -5.92 -10.57 23.60
CA LEU A 14 -5.98 -11.41 22.39
C LEU A 14 -7.42 -11.65 21.94
N ASN A 15 -8.37 -11.70 22.88
CA ASN A 15 -9.79 -11.81 22.55
C ASN A 15 -10.33 -10.56 21.84
N THR A 16 -9.85 -9.38 22.20
CA THR A 16 -10.21 -8.13 21.51
C THR A 16 -9.69 -8.09 20.08
N LEU A 17 -8.43 -8.47 19.86
CA LEU A 17 -7.89 -8.61 18.49
C LEU A 17 -8.66 -9.68 17.70
N ARG A 18 -8.97 -10.82 18.32
CA ARG A 18 -9.75 -11.90 17.70
C ARG A 18 -11.14 -11.42 17.26
N THR A 19 -11.82 -10.65 18.09
CA THR A 19 -13.14 -10.10 17.77
C THR A 19 -13.05 -9.15 16.58
N LEU A 20 -12.07 -8.24 16.59
CA LEU A 20 -11.82 -7.33 15.48
C LEU A 20 -11.53 -8.09 14.17
N LEU A 21 -10.73 -9.16 14.22
CA LEU A 21 -10.44 -9.99 13.06
C LEU A 21 -11.68 -10.77 12.55
N ASN A 22 -12.52 -11.29 13.44
CA ASN A 22 -13.74 -12.02 13.08
C ASN A 22 -14.78 -11.11 12.40
N ASP A 23 -14.86 -9.85 12.82
CA ASP A 23 -15.78 -8.85 12.26
C ASP A 23 -15.19 -8.09 11.06
N SER A 24 -14.04 -8.58 10.56
CA SER A 24 -13.31 -8.00 9.45
C SER A 24 -13.12 -9.00 8.32
N SER A 25 -13.12 -8.48 7.10
CA SER A 25 -12.79 -9.25 5.91
C SER A 25 -11.38 -8.93 5.44
N PHE A 26 -10.54 -9.94 5.31
CA PHE A 26 -9.19 -9.80 4.79
C PHE A 26 -9.21 -9.30 3.34
N LEU A 27 -8.44 -8.25 3.06
CA LEU A 27 -8.22 -7.74 1.72
C LEU A 27 -6.97 -8.39 1.16
N ASN A 28 -7.16 -9.47 0.40
CA ASN A 28 -6.07 -10.11 -0.34
C ASN A 28 -5.64 -9.20 -1.49
N ILE A 29 -4.73 -8.27 -1.20
CA ILE A 29 -4.16 -7.41 -2.23
C ILE A 29 -2.70 -7.81 -2.45
N PRO A 30 -2.34 -8.26 -3.67
CA PRO A 30 -0.99 -8.76 -3.96
C PRO A 30 0.07 -7.75 -3.56
N ASN A 31 1.05 -8.22 -2.75
CA ASN A 31 2.18 -7.49 -2.16
C ASN A 31 2.35 -6.06 -2.68
N MET A 32 1.86 -5.15 -1.85
CA MET A 32 1.77 -3.71 -2.08
C MET A 32 2.98 -2.96 -1.47
N HIS A 33 4.07 -3.65 -1.12
CA HIS A 33 5.19 -3.07 -0.36
C HIS A 33 6.28 -2.55 -1.28
N LEU A 34 6.46 -1.23 -1.25
CA LEU A 34 7.52 -0.52 -1.98
C LEU A 34 8.83 -0.48 -1.20
N SER A 35 8.76 -0.53 0.13
CA SER A 35 9.90 -0.71 1.00
C SER A 35 9.89 -2.10 1.61
N GLY A 36 11.05 -2.75 1.66
CA GLY A 36 11.21 -4.07 2.30
C GLY A 36 11.00 -4.07 3.82
N ASP A 37 10.76 -2.89 4.42
CA ASP A 37 10.83 -2.68 5.86
C ASP A 37 9.47 -2.75 6.57
N LEU A 38 8.34 -2.61 5.85
CA LEU A 38 7.02 -2.55 6.49
C LEU A 38 5.97 -3.40 5.77
N VAL A 39 5.53 -4.46 6.43
CA VAL A 39 4.44 -5.34 5.98
C VAL A 39 3.11 -4.71 6.39
N LYS A 40 2.26 -4.38 5.42
CA LYS A 40 0.91 -3.84 5.63
C LYS A 40 -0.14 -4.88 5.24
N ILE A 41 -1.02 -5.20 6.17
CA ILE A 41 -2.09 -6.18 6.01
C ILE A 41 -3.41 -5.42 6.12
N TYR A 42 -4.24 -5.50 5.08
CA TYR A 42 -5.44 -4.69 4.96
C TYR A 42 -6.71 -5.50 5.25
N PHE A 43 -7.65 -4.86 5.93
CA PHE A 43 -8.94 -5.43 6.30
C PHE A 43 -10.07 -4.43 6.02
N ALA A 44 -11.21 -4.93 5.58
CA ALA A 44 -12.47 -4.19 5.60
C ALA A 44 -13.24 -4.58 6.87
N ALA A 45 -13.40 -3.64 7.79
CA ALA A 45 -14.07 -3.88 9.06
C ALA A 45 -15.50 -3.33 9.01
N ASN A 46 -16.48 -4.16 9.37
CA ASN A 46 -17.88 -3.70 9.52
C ASN A 46 -18.13 -3.17 10.95
N ILE A 47 -17.18 -2.37 11.45
CA ILE A 47 -17.16 -1.87 12.81
C ILE A 47 -16.89 -0.37 12.76
N THR A 48 -17.57 0.39 13.61
CA THR A 48 -17.33 1.82 13.77
C THR A 48 -16.28 2.05 14.86
N SER A 49 -15.45 3.09 14.71
CA SER A 49 -14.38 3.50 15.64
C SER A 49 -14.76 3.40 17.13
N ASN A 50 -16.01 3.78 17.48
CA ASN A 50 -16.49 3.83 18.87
C ASN A 50 -16.71 2.46 19.53
N LYS A 51 -16.68 1.36 18.76
CA LYS A 51 -16.90 0.00 19.28
C LYS A 51 -15.61 -0.78 19.55
N ILE A 52 -14.45 -0.21 19.21
CA ILE A 52 -13.17 -0.90 19.34
C ILE A 52 -12.55 -0.54 20.70
N PRO A 53 -12.22 -1.51 21.57
CA PRO A 53 -11.52 -1.26 22.83
C PRO A 53 -10.04 -0.86 22.60
N ILE A 54 -9.82 0.38 22.16
CA ILE A 54 -8.48 0.89 21.78
C ILE A 54 -7.48 0.76 22.94
N LYS A 55 -7.93 0.93 24.19
CA LYS A 55 -7.05 0.87 25.38
C LYS A 55 -6.39 -0.50 25.55
N GLU A 56 -7.13 -1.58 25.32
CA GLU A 56 -6.62 -2.95 25.46
C GLU A 56 -5.62 -3.29 24.36
N LEU A 57 -5.87 -2.79 23.14
CA LEU A 57 -4.97 -2.98 22.00
C LEU A 57 -3.69 -2.13 22.14
N ALA A 58 -3.75 -0.96 22.78
CA ALA A 58 -2.64 -0.01 22.87
C ALA A 58 -1.45 -0.54 23.69
N GLU A 59 -1.69 -1.55 24.53
CA GLU A 59 -0.63 -2.22 25.29
C GLU A 59 0.17 -3.21 24.44
N LEU A 60 -0.39 -3.66 23.32
CA LEU A 60 0.23 -4.63 22.40
C LEU A 60 0.71 -4.00 21.09
N PHE A 61 0.09 -2.91 20.68
CA PHE A 61 0.30 -2.27 19.39
C PHE A 61 0.48 -0.76 19.54
N ASN A 62 1.31 -0.19 18.67
CA ASN A 62 1.23 1.24 18.41
C ASN A 62 -0.03 1.51 17.58
N ILE A 63 -0.97 2.28 18.12
CA ILE A 63 -2.27 2.52 17.51
C ILE A 63 -2.34 3.91 16.89
N SER A 64 -2.83 3.96 15.65
CA SER A 64 -3.36 5.18 15.05
C SER A 64 -4.82 4.93 14.67
N ASN A 65 -5.72 5.80 15.09
CA ASN A 65 -7.14 5.71 14.77
C ASN A 65 -7.61 7.02 14.15
N SER A 66 -8.22 6.94 12.97
CA SER A 66 -8.87 8.05 12.29
C SER A 66 -10.33 7.71 12.01
N ASP A 67 -11.12 8.69 11.54
CA ASP A 67 -12.53 8.45 11.20
C ASP A 67 -12.74 7.38 10.12
N GLN A 68 -11.68 7.05 9.37
CA GLN A 68 -11.74 6.13 8.23
C GLN A 68 -11.06 4.78 8.50
N GLN A 69 -10.09 4.72 9.40
CA GLN A 69 -9.32 3.49 9.63
C GLN A 69 -8.69 3.38 11.02
N LEU A 70 -8.53 2.13 11.47
CA LEU A 70 -7.63 1.75 12.55
C LEU A 70 -6.32 1.22 11.98
N THR A 71 -5.20 1.62 12.54
CA THR A 71 -3.89 1.04 12.25
C THR A 71 -3.28 0.51 13.54
N LEU A 72 -2.97 -0.79 13.57
CA LEU A 72 -2.26 -1.45 14.65
C LEU A 72 -0.86 -1.81 14.16
N GLN A 73 0.18 -1.28 14.79
CA GLN A 73 1.55 -1.56 14.42
C GLN A 73 2.27 -2.37 15.50
N ALA A 74 2.90 -3.47 15.09
CA ALA A 74 3.81 -4.29 15.89
C ALA A 74 5.11 -4.50 15.12
N GLY A 75 6.18 -3.80 15.55
CA GLY A 75 7.45 -3.77 14.83
C GLY A 75 7.29 -3.31 13.38
N ASN A 76 7.65 -4.19 12.46
CA ASN A 76 7.59 -3.96 11.01
C ASN A 76 6.25 -4.38 10.37
N THR A 77 5.27 -4.82 11.17
CA THR A 77 3.95 -5.21 10.67
C THR A 77 2.90 -4.18 11.06
N GLN A 78 2.07 -3.78 10.10
CA GLN A 78 0.90 -2.95 10.29
C GLN A 78 -0.36 -3.71 9.86
N LEU A 79 -1.32 -3.81 10.77
CA LEU A 79 -2.68 -4.26 10.47
C LEU A 79 -3.55 -3.01 10.29
N ILE A 80 -4.14 -2.84 9.11
CA ILE A 80 -4.92 -1.65 8.75
C ILE A 80 -6.37 -2.08 8.52
N PHE A 81 -7.28 -1.59 9.35
CA PHE A 81 -8.71 -1.87 9.28
C PHE A 81 -9.45 -0.64 8.78
N HIS A 82 -10.04 -0.72 7.60
CA HIS A 82 -10.86 0.36 7.05
C HIS A 82 -12.30 0.22 7.56
N TYR A 83 -12.86 1.29 8.11
CA TYR A 83 -14.24 1.35 8.65
C TYR A 83 -15.30 1.47 7.55
N ASN A 84 -15.17 0.68 6.48
CA ASN A 84 -16.07 0.66 5.35
C ASN A 84 -16.40 -0.79 5.01
N ASN A 85 -17.69 -1.07 4.80
CA ASN A 85 -18.17 -2.40 4.45
C ASN A 85 -18.00 -2.73 2.96
N ASN A 86 -17.71 -1.74 2.10
CA ASN A 86 -17.46 -1.96 0.69
C ASN A 86 -15.99 -2.26 0.41
N MET A 87 -15.69 -3.55 0.42
CA MET A 87 -14.39 -4.12 0.10
C MET A 87 -13.84 -3.64 -1.25
N GLU A 88 -14.65 -3.58 -2.30
CA GLU A 88 -14.19 -3.23 -3.65
C GLU A 88 -13.81 -1.76 -3.77
N THR A 89 -14.52 -0.88 -3.05
CA THR A 89 -14.15 0.53 -2.94
C THR A 89 -12.80 0.70 -2.25
N ILE A 90 -12.58 -0.01 -1.13
CA ILE A 90 -11.29 0.05 -0.40
C ILE A 90 -10.15 -0.46 -1.30
N LYS A 91 -10.33 -1.62 -1.95
CA LYS A 91 -9.34 -2.19 -2.86
C LYS A 91 -8.99 -1.23 -4.00
N SER A 92 -10.01 -0.65 -4.64
CA SER A 92 -9.82 0.27 -5.76
C SER A 92 -9.03 1.51 -5.35
N GLU A 93 -9.32 2.06 -4.17
CA GLU A 93 -8.59 3.21 -3.64
C GLU A 93 -7.13 2.86 -3.28
N LEU A 94 -6.89 1.72 -2.64
CA LEU A 94 -5.53 1.26 -2.32
C LEU A 94 -4.70 1.03 -3.59
N ILE A 95 -5.28 0.40 -4.61
CA ILE A 95 -4.64 0.21 -5.92
C ILE A 95 -4.33 1.56 -6.58
N ARG A 96 -5.27 2.52 -6.51
CA ARG A 96 -5.09 3.86 -7.06
C ARG A 96 -3.94 4.60 -6.38
N GLN A 97 -3.90 4.59 -5.05
CA GLN A 97 -2.83 5.27 -4.28
C GLN A 97 -1.45 4.72 -4.64
N GLN A 98 -1.32 3.40 -4.76
CA GLN A 98 -0.05 2.78 -5.13
C GLN A 98 0.33 3.00 -6.57
N THR A 99 -0.65 2.99 -7.47
CA THR A 99 -0.42 3.35 -8.87
C THR A 99 0.21 4.74 -8.95
N LEU A 100 -0.28 5.70 -8.16
CA LEU A 100 0.30 7.03 -8.08
C LEU A 100 1.72 7.03 -7.49
N GLU A 101 1.94 6.30 -6.40
CA GLU A 101 3.25 6.23 -5.75
C GLU A 101 4.32 5.59 -6.65
N ILE A 102 4.01 4.45 -7.27
CA ILE A 102 4.87 3.80 -8.26
C ILE A 102 5.10 4.68 -9.47
N SER A 103 4.04 5.34 -9.97
CA SER A 103 4.17 6.21 -11.13
C SER A 103 5.15 7.34 -10.85
N LYS A 104 5.07 7.93 -9.65
CA LYS A 104 6.01 8.96 -9.21
C LYS A 104 7.45 8.43 -9.19
N ILE A 105 7.69 7.27 -8.57
CA ILE A 105 9.03 6.65 -8.51
C ILE A 105 9.59 6.38 -9.91
N ILE A 106 8.77 5.88 -10.83
CA ILE A 106 9.21 5.59 -12.20
C ILE A 106 9.55 6.88 -12.95
N TRP A 107 8.72 7.92 -12.82
CA TRP A 107 9.04 9.22 -13.43
C TRP A 107 10.32 9.82 -12.84
N GLU A 108 10.53 9.75 -11.53
CA GLU A 108 11.75 10.22 -10.87
C GLU A 108 13.00 9.47 -11.37
N ASP A 109 12.96 8.13 -11.44
CA ASP A 109 14.04 7.29 -12.02
C ASP A 109 14.30 7.64 -13.49
N GLU A 110 13.25 7.88 -14.28
CA GLU A 110 13.39 8.25 -15.70
C GLU A 110 14.04 9.63 -15.88
N VAL A 111 13.68 10.61 -15.05
CA VAL A 111 14.30 11.95 -15.02
C VAL A 111 15.77 11.85 -14.65
N GLU A 112 16.13 11.06 -13.63
CA GLU A 112 17.53 10.86 -13.23
C GLU A 112 18.33 10.21 -14.36
N ARG A 113 17.80 9.16 -15.00
CA ARG A 113 18.44 8.50 -16.15
C ARG A 113 18.70 9.48 -17.29
N ALA A 114 17.70 10.29 -17.64
CA ALA A 114 17.83 11.31 -18.67
C ALA A 114 18.92 12.34 -18.32
N ARG A 115 18.96 12.81 -17.06
CA ARG A 115 19.95 13.78 -16.58
C ARG A 115 21.38 13.25 -16.64
N TYR A 116 21.60 11.98 -16.32
CA TYR A 116 22.92 11.36 -16.32
C TYR A 116 23.32 10.74 -17.67
N GLY A 117 22.49 10.88 -18.72
CA GLY A 117 22.75 10.28 -20.02
C GLY A 117 22.73 8.74 -20.01
N ALA A 118 22.05 8.15 -19.01
CA ALA A 118 21.86 6.72 -18.94
C ALA A 118 20.73 6.27 -19.88
N ILE A 119 20.65 4.96 -20.13
CA ILE A 119 19.56 4.39 -20.92
C ILE A 119 18.25 4.54 -20.14
N THR A 120 17.32 5.28 -20.73
CA THR A 120 15.94 5.48 -20.27
C THR A 120 15.07 4.27 -20.60
N ARG A 121 13.96 4.07 -19.88
CA ARG A 121 13.02 2.96 -20.08
C ARG A 121 12.28 3.06 -21.41
N HIS A 122 12.07 4.29 -21.89
CA HIS A 122 11.46 4.57 -23.18
C HIS A 122 12.40 5.41 -24.06
N SER A 123 12.30 5.21 -25.38
CA SER A 123 13.06 5.99 -26.35
C SER A 123 12.41 7.35 -26.56
N TRP A 124 12.95 8.37 -25.90
CA TRP A 124 12.48 9.74 -25.99
C TRP A 124 13.16 10.52 -27.11
N THR A 125 12.41 11.42 -27.74
CA THR A 125 12.96 12.45 -28.62
C THR A 125 13.71 13.52 -27.82
N GLU A 126 14.57 14.31 -28.48
CA GLU A 126 15.30 15.40 -27.83
C GLU A 126 14.36 16.42 -27.15
N SER A 127 13.26 16.77 -27.82
CA SER A 127 12.22 17.64 -27.24
C SER A 127 11.54 17.04 -26.01
N GLU A 128 11.27 15.73 -26.01
CA GLU A 128 10.67 15.03 -24.87
C GLU A 128 11.67 14.91 -23.71
N LEU A 129 12.96 14.70 -23.97
CA LEU A 129 14.01 14.68 -22.95
C LEU A 129 14.18 16.05 -22.28
N LEU A 130 14.09 17.13 -23.06
CA LEU A 130 14.10 18.50 -22.52
C LEU A 130 12.89 18.73 -21.62
N GLN A 131 11.69 18.33 -22.07
CA GLN A 131 10.47 18.42 -21.26
C GLN A 131 10.57 17.60 -19.97
N LEU A 132 11.03 16.35 -20.07
CA LEU A 132 11.25 15.48 -18.92
C LEU A 132 12.19 16.12 -17.89
N SER A 133 13.27 16.74 -18.36
CA SER A 133 14.26 17.39 -17.48
C SER A 133 13.72 18.65 -16.80
N SER A 134 12.79 19.38 -17.43
CA SER A 134 12.22 20.62 -16.90
C SER A 134 10.96 20.41 -16.06
N GLU A 135 10.06 19.52 -16.50
CA GLU A 135 8.73 19.31 -15.90
C GLU A 135 8.66 18.06 -15.01
N GLY A 136 9.61 17.13 -15.18
CA GLY A 136 9.62 15.85 -14.47
C GLY A 136 8.67 14.80 -15.06
N PHE A 137 7.94 15.15 -16.12
CA PHE A 137 7.06 14.25 -16.87
C PHE A 137 7.00 14.69 -18.33
N ILE A 138 6.41 13.86 -19.21
CA ILE A 138 6.21 14.19 -20.62
C ILE A 138 4.71 14.21 -20.91
N SER A 139 4.24 15.32 -21.47
CA SER A 139 2.84 15.48 -21.83
C SER A 139 2.41 14.48 -22.91
N GLY A 140 1.24 13.86 -22.71
CA GLY A 140 0.70 12.86 -23.64
C GLY A 140 1.25 11.44 -23.44
N TYR A 141 2.05 11.20 -22.40
CA TYR A 141 2.41 9.85 -21.97
C TYR A 141 1.85 9.53 -20.58
N GLU A 142 1.40 8.30 -20.42
CA GLU A 142 0.94 7.74 -19.15
C GLU A 142 1.66 6.42 -18.88
N LEU A 143 1.76 6.04 -17.60
CA LEU A 143 2.27 4.74 -17.20
C LEU A 143 1.13 3.72 -17.17
N LYS A 144 1.31 2.60 -17.88
CA LYS A 144 0.40 1.46 -17.81
C LYS A 144 1.06 0.24 -17.22
N PHE A 145 0.36 -0.35 -16.27
CA PHE A 145 0.70 -1.65 -15.72
C PHE A 145 0.37 -2.77 -16.72
N ARG A 146 1.38 -3.56 -17.08
CA ARG A 146 1.31 -4.66 -18.06
C ARG A 146 2.04 -5.88 -17.51
N PRO A 147 1.39 -6.67 -16.63
CA PRO A 147 2.00 -7.87 -16.05
C PRO A 147 2.15 -9.01 -17.07
N GLY A 148 1.39 -9.00 -18.17
CA GLY A 148 1.44 -10.05 -19.18
C GLY A 148 1.10 -11.43 -18.60
N LYS A 149 2.07 -12.35 -18.62
CA LYS A 149 1.96 -13.70 -18.02
C LYS A 149 2.58 -13.80 -16.62
N SER A 150 3.17 -12.71 -16.12
CA SER A 150 3.83 -12.66 -14.81
C SER A 150 2.82 -12.44 -13.69
N VAL A 151 3.23 -12.74 -12.46
CA VAL A 151 2.43 -12.40 -11.27
C VAL A 151 2.22 -10.87 -11.22
N PRO A 152 0.97 -10.38 -11.07
CA PRO A 152 0.66 -8.96 -11.13
C PRO A 152 1.04 -8.22 -9.84
N ILE A 153 2.34 -7.99 -9.66
CA ILE A 153 2.89 -7.26 -8.53
C ILE A 153 2.99 -5.78 -8.91
N LEU A 154 2.10 -4.94 -8.39
CA LEU A 154 2.06 -3.51 -8.70
C LEU A 154 3.36 -2.78 -8.35
N THR A 155 4.08 -3.25 -7.32
CA THR A 155 5.33 -2.63 -6.88
C THR A 155 6.52 -2.96 -7.79
N ASN A 156 6.38 -3.92 -8.70
CA ASN A 156 7.42 -4.24 -9.66
C ASN A 156 7.42 -3.21 -10.79
N THR A 157 8.33 -2.23 -10.71
CA THR A 157 8.45 -1.15 -11.70
C THR A 157 8.75 -1.63 -13.12
N TYR A 158 9.27 -2.85 -13.32
CA TYR A 158 9.50 -3.42 -14.65
C TYR A 158 8.22 -3.87 -15.37
N LEU A 159 7.12 -4.03 -14.63
CA LEU A 159 5.81 -4.33 -15.20
C LEU A 159 5.07 -3.07 -15.67
N TRP A 160 5.67 -1.90 -15.53
CA TRP A 160 5.09 -0.62 -15.95
C TRP A 160 5.79 -0.10 -17.19
N THR A 161 4.99 0.42 -18.12
CA THR A 161 5.49 0.92 -19.41
C THR A 161 4.89 2.27 -19.72
N PHE A 162 5.69 3.16 -20.29
CA PHE A 162 5.20 4.41 -20.85
C PHE A 162 4.37 4.12 -22.11
N GLN A 163 3.20 4.72 -22.18
CA GLN A 163 2.32 4.62 -23.34
C GLN A 163 1.78 6.01 -23.69
N ARG A 164 1.74 6.30 -24.99
CA ARG A 164 1.12 7.51 -25.49
C ARG A 164 -0.40 7.45 -25.29
N VAL A 165 -0.97 8.50 -24.71
CA VAL A 165 -2.41 8.68 -24.60
C VAL A 165 -2.93 8.95 -26.01
N ALA A 166 -3.86 8.11 -26.49
CA ALA A 166 -4.50 8.35 -27.78
C ALA A 166 -5.28 9.66 -27.71
N ALA A 167 -5.04 10.56 -28.67
CA ALA A 167 -5.78 11.81 -28.82
C ALA A 167 -7.23 11.55 -29.28
#